data_AF-T1C2G3-F1
#
_entry.id   AF-T1C2G3-F1
#
_cell.length_a   1.000
_cell.length_b   1.000
_cell.length_c   1.000
_cell.angle_alpha   90.00
_cell.angle_beta   90.00
_cell.angle_gamma   90.00
#
_symmetry.space_group_name_H-M   'P 1'
#
loop_
_entity.id
_entity.type
_entity.pdbx_description
1 polymer ?
#
loop_
_entity_poly.entity_id
_entity_poly.type
_entity_poly.pdbx_seq_one_letter_code
_entity_poly.pdbx_strand_id
1 'polypeptide(L)'
;MFGVADGLFYAKVASGFGVVVKVGFTKEFLSGFPIEVFGQGHDFETMRSSGIDKVSDLLELPRNLLIERFGSMGRRLFELGNGIDGSGIQKRDVKASHSVRVEFDPPGYLAETIIFSMRSNVDLLFSSLYDR
;
A
#
# COMPACT_ATOMS: atom_id res chain seq x y z
N MET A 1 -0.81 17.22 -4.20
CA MET A 1 -0.89 18.12 -3.02
C MET A 1 0.14 17.68 -1.99
N PHE A 2 0.55 18.55 -1.07
CA PHE A 2 1.39 18.18 0.07
C PHE A 2 0.52 17.96 1.31
N GLY A 3 0.98 17.17 2.29
CA GLY A 3 0.29 16.96 3.55
C GLY A 3 1.29 16.70 4.67
N VAL A 4 0.90 17.02 5.91
CA VAL A 4 1.77 16.94 7.09
C VAL A 4 1.02 16.23 8.22
N ALA A 5 1.68 15.28 8.88
CA ALA A 5 1.16 14.55 10.04
C ALA A 5 2.31 13.81 10.76
N ASP A 6 2.01 13.16 11.90
CA ASP A 6 3.00 12.48 12.77
C ASP A 6 3.45 11.12 12.23
N GLY A 7 4.07 11.09 11.04
CA GLY A 7 4.57 9.87 10.42
C GLY A 7 4.30 9.81 8.92
N LEU A 8 5.05 8.96 8.21
CA LEU A 8 5.03 8.91 6.75
C LEU A 8 3.69 8.40 6.22
N PHE A 9 3.11 7.38 6.87
CA PHE A 9 1.79 6.87 6.49
C PHE A 9 0.73 7.97 6.57
N TYR A 10 0.65 8.66 7.70
CA TYR A 10 -0.33 9.72 7.93
C TYR A 10 -0.13 10.93 7.03
N ALA A 11 1.13 11.32 6.78
CA ALA A 11 1.44 12.41 5.87
C ALA A 11 0.99 12.09 4.44
N LYS A 12 1.12 10.82 4.01
CA LYS A 12 0.60 10.36 2.72
C LYS A 12 -0.92 10.45 2.67
N VAL A 13 -1.63 10.00 3.70
CA VAL A 13 -3.10 10.14 3.79
C VAL A 13 -3.50 11.62 3.75
N ALA A 14 -2.88 12.45 4.59
CA ALA A 14 -3.13 13.91 4.64
C ALA A 14 -2.87 14.61 3.30
N SER A 15 -1.85 14.16 2.54
CA SER A 15 -1.51 14.74 1.24
C SER A 15 -2.60 14.55 0.18
N GLY A 16 -3.44 13.50 0.32
CA GLY A 16 -4.62 13.29 -0.52
C GLY A 16 -5.68 14.37 -0.35
N PHE A 17 -5.67 15.05 0.81
CA PHE A 17 -6.62 16.11 1.16
C PHE A 17 -5.97 17.50 1.25
N GLY A 18 -4.64 17.58 1.19
CA GLY A 18 -3.89 18.84 1.28
C GLY A 18 -3.93 19.48 2.66
N VAL A 19 -3.99 18.65 3.71
CA VAL A 19 -4.16 19.12 5.09
C VAL A 19 -2.89 18.98 5.93
N VAL A 20 -2.82 19.80 6.97
CA VAL A 20 -1.84 19.67 8.05
C VAL A 20 -2.57 19.15 9.28
N VAL A 21 -2.21 17.94 9.70
CA VAL A 21 -2.71 17.33 10.93
C VAL A 21 -1.82 17.79 12.07
N LYS A 22 -2.43 18.35 13.12
CA LYS A 22 -1.71 18.80 14.30
C LYS A 22 -1.11 17.61 15.04
N VAL A 23 0.07 17.80 15.63
CA VAL A 23 0.74 16.80 16.47
C VAL A 23 -0.21 16.28 17.54
N GLY A 24 -0.33 14.97 17.65
CA GLY A 24 -1.21 14.29 18.61
C GLY A 24 -2.67 14.14 18.17
N PHE A 25 -3.06 14.69 17.01
CA PHE A 25 -4.42 14.56 16.45
C PHE A 25 -4.52 13.50 15.34
N THR A 26 -3.45 12.73 15.13
CA THR A 26 -3.36 11.75 14.03
C THR A 26 -4.41 10.64 14.16
N LYS A 27 -4.68 10.18 15.39
CA LYS A 27 -5.69 9.14 15.66
C LYS A 27 -7.09 9.64 15.32
N GLU A 28 -7.43 10.84 15.78
CA GLU A 28 -8.71 11.51 15.54
C GLU A 28 -8.90 11.78 14.05
N PHE A 29 -7.86 12.28 13.38
CA PHE A 29 -7.84 12.47 11.94
C PHE A 29 -8.18 11.17 11.21
N LEU A 30 -7.53 10.05 11.55
CA LEU A 30 -7.79 8.77 10.91
C LEU A 30 -9.12 8.11 11.27
N SER A 31 -9.66 8.36 12.46
CA SER A 31 -10.82 7.63 13.00
C SER A 31 -12.02 7.56 12.04
N GLY A 32 -12.27 8.63 11.28
CA GLY A 32 -13.40 8.72 10.35
C GLY A 32 -13.17 8.07 8.99
N PHE A 33 -11.95 7.60 8.71
CA PHE A 33 -11.60 7.01 7.43
C PHE A 33 -12.09 5.56 7.30
N PRO A 34 -12.41 5.12 6.06
CA PRO A 34 -12.67 3.72 5.78
C PRO A 34 -11.40 2.88 6.02
N ILE A 35 -11.56 1.60 6.36
CA ILE A 35 -10.43 0.71 6.71
C ILE A 35 -9.42 0.55 5.56
N GLU A 36 -9.86 0.74 4.33
CA GLU A 36 -9.09 0.69 3.11
C GLU A 36 -8.06 1.82 2.98
N VAL A 37 -8.10 2.82 3.88
CA VAL A 37 -7.02 3.81 4.00
C VAL A 37 -5.66 3.14 4.28
N PHE A 38 -5.66 1.97 4.91
CA PHE A 38 -4.44 1.20 5.19
C PHE A 38 -3.98 0.34 4.00
N GLY A 39 -4.86 -0.01 3.07
CA GLY A 39 -4.55 -0.89 1.96
C GLY A 39 -5.77 -1.51 1.30
N GLN A 40 -5.54 -2.42 0.35
CA GLN A 40 -6.59 -3.13 -0.37
C GLN A 40 -6.27 -4.63 -0.40
N GLY A 41 -7.29 -5.45 -0.65
CA GLY A 41 -7.17 -6.91 -0.79
C GLY A 41 -8.04 -7.69 0.20
N HIS A 42 -7.91 -9.02 0.13
CA HIS A 42 -8.77 -9.97 0.83
C HIS A 42 -8.88 -9.73 2.35
N ASP A 43 -7.80 -9.32 3.02
CA ASP A 43 -7.83 -9.04 4.47
C ASP A 43 -8.76 -7.87 4.81
N PHE A 44 -8.76 -6.81 4.00
CA PHE A 44 -9.63 -5.64 4.19
C PHE A 44 -11.08 -5.93 3.80
N GLU A 45 -11.29 -6.79 2.80
CA GLU A 45 -12.62 -7.32 2.46
C GLU A 45 -13.18 -8.16 3.61
N THR A 46 -12.34 -9.01 4.21
CA THR A 46 -12.70 -9.82 5.37
C THR A 46 -13.07 -8.92 6.55
N MET A 47 -12.27 -7.88 6.83
CA MET A 47 -12.57 -6.90 7.88
C MET A 47 -13.95 -6.25 7.70
N ARG A 48 -14.26 -5.73 6.50
CA ARG A 48 -15.59 -5.16 6.21
C ARG A 48 -16.70 -6.18 6.38
N SER A 49 -16.53 -7.39 5.85
CA SER A 49 -17.53 -8.46 6.01
C SER A 49 -17.75 -8.88 7.46
N SER A 50 -16.79 -8.57 8.35
CA SER A 50 -16.88 -8.80 9.79
C SER A 50 -17.38 -7.59 10.59
N GLY A 51 -17.78 -6.50 9.93
CA GLY A 51 -18.31 -5.28 10.56
C GLY A 51 -17.26 -4.24 10.94
N ILE A 52 -16.05 -4.32 10.38
CA ILE A 52 -14.97 -3.35 10.58
C ILE A 52 -14.88 -2.49 9.31
N ASP A 53 -15.65 -1.42 9.23
CA ASP A 53 -15.74 -0.58 8.03
C ASP A 53 -14.84 0.66 8.13
N LYS A 54 -14.62 1.16 9.34
CA LYS A 54 -13.83 2.35 9.62
C LYS A 54 -12.66 2.06 10.54
N VAL A 55 -11.71 3.01 10.56
CA VAL A 55 -10.61 2.99 11.52
C VAL A 55 -11.13 3.03 12.96
N SER A 56 -12.21 3.77 13.24
CA SER A 56 -12.87 3.77 14.55
C SER A 56 -13.26 2.37 15.01
N ASP A 57 -13.84 1.57 14.12
CA ASP A 57 -14.35 0.24 14.44
C ASP A 57 -13.20 -0.71 14.76
N LEU A 58 -12.08 -0.59 14.02
CA LEU A 58 -10.85 -1.32 14.33
C LEU A 58 -10.28 -0.94 15.71
N LEU A 59 -10.39 0.34 16.09
CA LEU A 59 -9.84 0.85 17.35
C LEU A 59 -10.64 0.42 18.59
N GLU A 60 -11.85 -0.08 18.42
CA GLU A 60 -12.63 -0.72 19.49
C GLU A 60 -12.12 -2.13 19.81
N LEU A 61 -11.35 -2.75 18.91
CA LEU A 61 -10.88 -4.12 19.06
C LEU A 61 -9.60 -4.20 19.90
N PRO A 62 -9.49 -5.20 20.80
CA PRO A 62 -8.25 -5.47 21.52
C PRO A 62 -7.12 -5.84 20.56
N ARG A 63 -5.91 -5.32 20.81
CA ARG A 63 -4.70 -5.63 20.03
C ARG A 63 -4.48 -7.13 19.82
N ASN A 64 -4.70 -7.94 20.86
CA ASN A 64 -4.48 -9.38 20.80
C ASN A 64 -5.44 -10.08 19.82
N LEU A 65 -6.69 -9.62 19.74
CA LEU A 65 -7.68 -10.16 18.81
C LEU A 65 -7.29 -9.86 17.34
N LEU A 66 -6.80 -8.64 17.09
CA LEU A 66 -6.31 -8.26 15.77
C LEU A 66 -5.09 -9.10 15.35
N ILE A 67 -4.18 -9.36 16.28
CA ILE A 67 -3.00 -10.20 16.03
C ILE A 67 -3.39 -11.66 15.82
N GLU A 68 -4.34 -12.18 16.59
CA GLU A 68 -4.83 -13.55 16.44
C GLU A 68 -5.46 -13.77 15.07
N ARG A 69 -6.27 -12.81 14.58
CA ARG A 69 -6.98 -12.92 13.30
C ARG A 69 -6.13 -12.57 12.08
N PHE A 70 -5.30 -11.53 12.18
CA PHE A 70 -4.60 -10.94 11.03
C PHE A 70 -3.07 -10.94 11.19
N GLY A 71 -2.53 -11.59 12.21
CA GLY A 71 -1.09 -11.76 12.41
C GLY A 71 -0.32 -10.44 12.53
N SER A 72 0.77 -10.34 11.78
CA SER A 72 1.62 -9.14 11.72
C SER A 72 0.89 -7.92 11.16
N MET A 73 -0.05 -8.13 10.21
CA MET A 73 -0.90 -7.06 9.68
C MET A 73 -1.78 -6.49 10.78
N GLY A 74 -2.44 -7.34 11.59
CA GLY A 74 -3.27 -6.90 12.71
C GLY A 74 -2.51 -6.07 13.73
N ARG A 75 -1.26 -6.47 14.06
CA ARG A 75 -0.37 -5.65 14.90
C ARG A 75 -0.13 -4.27 14.29
N ARG A 76 0.21 -4.24 13.00
CA ARG A 76 0.55 -3.01 12.28
C ARG A 76 -0.65 -2.06 12.17
N LEU A 77 -1.84 -2.59 11.92
CA LEU A 77 -3.07 -1.81 11.87
C LEU A 77 -3.43 -1.21 13.23
N PHE A 78 -3.27 -1.97 14.31
CA PHE A 78 -3.47 -1.45 15.66
C PHE A 78 -2.52 -0.29 15.98
N GLU A 79 -1.23 -0.44 15.65
CA GLU A 79 -0.23 0.61 15.84
C GLU A 79 -0.57 1.84 15.00
N LEU A 80 -0.82 1.66 13.70
CA LEU A 80 -1.13 2.76 12.80
C LEU A 80 -2.42 3.49 13.18
N GLY A 81 -3.49 2.76 13.50
CA GLY A 81 -4.75 3.37 13.94
C GLY A 81 -4.60 4.19 15.23
N ASN A 82 -3.66 3.83 16.10
CA ASN A 82 -3.38 4.57 17.34
C ASN A 82 -2.34 5.68 17.18
N GLY A 83 -1.97 6.07 15.95
CA GLY A 83 -0.98 7.13 15.73
C GLY A 83 0.47 6.68 15.96
N ILE A 84 0.73 5.38 16.06
CA ILE A 84 2.06 4.82 16.29
C ILE A 84 2.64 4.36 14.95
N ASP A 85 3.41 5.24 14.30
CA ASP A 85 4.15 4.89 13.10
C ASP A 85 5.66 4.80 13.38
N GLY A 86 6.15 3.58 13.59
CA GLY A 86 7.58 3.29 13.71
C GLY A 86 8.35 3.29 12.37
N SER A 87 7.70 3.61 11.24
CA SER A 87 8.39 3.72 9.96
C SER A 87 9.34 4.90 9.98
N GLY A 88 10.64 4.64 10.18
CA GLY A 88 11.64 5.66 9.92
C GLY A 88 11.59 6.11 8.46
N ILE A 89 11.87 7.40 8.21
CA ILE A 89 12.09 7.89 6.84
C ILE A 89 13.41 7.32 6.37
N GLN A 90 13.35 6.29 5.53
CA GLN A 90 14.53 5.75 4.87
C GLN A 90 14.73 6.51 3.56
N LYS A 91 15.92 7.10 3.38
CA LYS A 91 16.36 7.51 2.05
C LYS A 91 16.47 6.25 1.20
N ARG A 92 15.53 6.08 0.28
CA ARG A 92 15.54 4.94 -0.62
C ARG A 92 16.48 5.28 -1.77
N ASP A 93 17.62 4.62 -1.82
CA ASP A 93 18.45 4.60 -3.03
C ASP A 93 17.80 3.61 -4.00
N VAL A 94 16.76 4.07 -4.70
CA VAL A 94 16.01 3.23 -5.63
C VAL A 94 16.90 3.02 -6.85
N LYS A 95 17.63 1.91 -6.89
CA LYS A 95 18.07 1.36 -8.18
C LYS A 95 16.80 1.14 -9.00
N ALA A 96 16.70 1.85 -10.12
CA ALA A 96 15.56 1.75 -11.01
C ALA A 96 15.39 0.28 -11.42
N SER A 97 14.21 -0.28 -11.18
CA SER A 97 13.83 -1.61 -11.63
C SER A 97 13.02 -1.43 -12.91
N HIS A 98 13.53 -1.99 -14.01
CA HIS A 98 12.88 -1.92 -15.31
C HIS A 98 12.22 -3.26 -15.60
N SER A 99 10.95 -3.23 -16.00
CA SER A 99 10.19 -4.43 -16.34
C SER A 99 9.25 -4.11 -17.48
N VAL A 100 9.19 -4.99 -18.49
CA VAL A 100 8.21 -4.94 -19.57
C VAL A 100 7.23 -6.09 -19.36
N ARG A 101 5.93 -5.80 -19.44
CA ARG A 101 4.88 -6.81 -19.38
C ARG A 101 4.17 -6.86 -20.74
N VAL A 102 3.92 -8.07 -21.22
CA VAL A 102 3.14 -8.31 -22.44
C VAL A 102 1.98 -9.21 -22.09
N GLU A 103 0.79 -8.76 -22.45
CA GLU A 103 -0.45 -9.52 -22.36
C GLU A 103 -0.75 -10.13 -23.73
N PHE A 104 -1.15 -11.41 -23.75
CA PHE A 104 -1.47 -12.12 -24.98
C PHE A 104 -2.98 -12.30 -25.08
N ASP A 105 -3.57 -11.77 -26.15
CA ASP A 105 -4.96 -12.02 -26.52
C ASP A 105 -5.05 -12.29 -28.03
N PRO A 106 -5.29 -13.55 -28.48
CA PRO A 106 -5.62 -14.74 -27.68
C PRO A 106 -4.42 -15.29 -26.88
N PRO A 107 -4.63 -16.20 -25.91
CA PRO A 107 -3.55 -16.72 -25.09
C PRO A 107 -2.43 -17.35 -25.94
N GLY A 108 -1.18 -17.07 -25.58
CA GLY A 108 -0.02 -17.60 -26.29
C GLY A 108 0.16 -19.10 -26.03
N TYR A 109 -0.38 -19.96 -26.89
CA TYR A 109 -0.28 -21.41 -26.75
C TYR A 109 0.99 -22.02 -27.38
N LEU A 110 1.68 -21.27 -28.25
CA LEU A 110 2.85 -21.74 -28.98
C LEU A 110 4.13 -21.13 -28.41
N ALA A 111 5.12 -21.98 -28.15
CA ALA A 111 6.43 -21.55 -27.67
C ALA A 111 7.09 -20.53 -28.61
N GLU A 112 6.88 -20.64 -29.92
CA GLU A 112 7.42 -19.73 -30.93
C GLU A 112 6.89 -18.29 -30.78
N THR A 113 5.59 -18.13 -30.51
CA THR A 113 4.97 -16.81 -30.29
C THR A 113 5.52 -16.14 -29.04
N ILE A 114 5.73 -16.92 -27.97
CA ILE A 114 6.33 -16.43 -26.73
C ILE A 114 7.80 -16.02 -26.97
N ILE A 115 8.59 -16.87 -27.63
CA ILE A 115 10.01 -16.62 -27.93
C ILE A 115 10.19 -15.37 -28.80
N PHE A 116 9.38 -15.23 -29.86
CA PHE A 116 9.44 -14.07 -30.75
C PHE A 116 9.09 -12.77 -30.02
N SER A 117 8.03 -12.80 -29.21
CA SER A 117 7.64 -11.65 -28.39
C SER A 117 8.76 -11.30 -27.40
N MET A 118 9.39 -12.29 -26.77
CA MET A 118 10.46 -12.07 -25.81
C MET A 118 11.63 -11.27 -26.42
N ARG A 119 12.04 -11.60 -27.65
CA ARG A 119 13.13 -10.89 -28.35
C ARG A 119 12.86 -9.39 -28.50
N SER A 120 11.69 -9.03 -29.04
CA SER A 120 11.32 -7.61 -29.23
C SER A 120 11.21 -6.82 -27.92
N ASN A 121 10.80 -7.47 -26.83
CA ASN A 121 10.67 -6.83 -25.52
C ASN A 121 11.99 -6.72 -24.76
N VAL A 122 12.96 -7.61 -25.04
CA VAL A 122 14.32 -7.50 -24.52
C VAL A 122 15.00 -6.23 -25.04
N ASP A 123 14.80 -5.89 -26.32
CA ASP A 123 15.35 -4.67 -26.91
C ASP A 123 14.74 -3.40 -26.29
N LEU A 124 13.43 -3.40 -25.99
CA LEU A 124 12.77 -2.31 -25.27
C LEU A 124 13.28 -2.18 -23.82
N LEU A 125 13.46 -3.31 -23.14
CA LEU A 125 14.02 -3.34 -21.79
C LEU A 125 15.44 -2.76 -21.78
N PHE A 126 16.31 -3.20 -22.70
CA PHE A 126 17.67 -2.68 -22.82
C PHE A 126 17.69 -1.20 -23.16
N SER A 127 16.83 -0.74 -24.09
CA SER A 127 16.72 0.69 -24.43
C SER A 127 16.35 1.52 -23.21
N SER A 128 15.41 1.04 -22.38
CA SER A 128 15.01 1.73 -21.15
C SER A 128 16.11 1.84 -20.08
N LEU A 129 17.15 1.00 -20.16
CA LEU A 129 18.31 1.05 -19.25
C LEU A 129 19.34 2.11 -19.66
N TYR A 130 19.38 2.48 -20.95
CA TYR A 130 20.34 3.44 -21.50
C TYR A 130 19.83 4.89 -21.53
N ASP A 131 18.54 5.11 -21.35
CA ASP A 131 17.89 6.43 -21.44
C ASP A 131 18.03 7.27 -20.15
N ARG A 132 19.22 7.27 -19.54
CA ARG A 132 19.49 7.86 -18.22
C ARG A 132 20.49 9.00 -18.25
#